data_AF-A0A5B8JGN6-F1
#
_entry.id   AF-A0A5B8JGN6-F1
#
_cell.length_a   1.000
_cell.length_b   1.000
_cell.length_c   1.000
_cell.angle_alpha   90.00
_cell.angle_beta   90.00
_cell.angle_gamma   90.00
#
_symmetry.space_group_name_H-M   'P 1'
#
loop_
_entity.id
_entity.type
_entity.pdbx_description
1 polymer ?
#
loop_
_entity_poly.entity_id
_entity_poly.type
_entity_poly.pdbx_seq_one_letter_code
_entity_poly.pdbx_strand_id
1 'polypeptide(L)'
;MDVRGSEIGTDQLQGDNLRLAGPEESGVDAGHSVLDVFKDGTALRVRVPEFADPSDPHLWMKPQPMGFLVKALREGMAALTDAPLAHLMVRGEAGAGRLAPAGPPSSVLLPAQELAYRACTGEGLWLVWGPPGTGKTTVLKRAIGDLMAHGKRVLLVSATNIAVDNALSGVVKERRHADGEIVRVGPPHLREVAEDASVCLALMVRERLAEVDERRRAVAAQLVEAGERARRLEELDRGLTHFDAVIYAADRTRLDDPARSPDALKQARDRAHRDARVAVEAVTRLEEAHQAAVEAVKATEPAQADWQSHDEHHAHIAQLRTVVVDLEAKALLAGGERTAAQEHLDDLESLKGFARRRTKRDREAAHIELATARTRAEAAERKAEQARSVLARQAEAVAARLAEIGGRIAFSK
;
A
#
# COMPACT_ATOMS: atom_id res chain seq x y z
N MET A 1 44.32 6.53 15.41
CA MET A 1 45.61 6.94 14.81
C MET A 1 45.70 6.29 13.44
N ASP A 2 45.95 7.05 12.37
CA ASP A 2 46.24 6.50 11.04
C ASP A 2 47.57 5.73 11.11
N VAL A 3 47.51 4.42 10.94
CA VAL A 3 48.65 3.50 11.08
C VAL A 3 49.42 3.29 9.76
N ARG A 4 49.07 3.99 8.69
CA ARG A 4 49.79 3.94 7.41
C ARG A 4 51.26 4.38 7.62
N GLY A 5 52.20 3.45 7.46
CA GLY A 5 53.64 3.70 7.60
C GLY A 5 54.24 3.49 8.98
N SER A 6 53.46 2.99 9.95
CA SER A 6 53.97 2.64 11.29
C SER A 6 54.46 1.18 11.31
N GLU A 7 55.69 0.93 11.79
CA GLU A 7 56.17 -0.43 12.05
C GLU A 7 55.47 -0.99 13.30
N ILE A 8 54.33 -1.63 13.10
CA ILE A 8 53.63 -2.33 14.19
C ILE A 8 54.39 -3.64 14.47
N GLY A 9 55.02 -3.71 15.65
CA GLY A 9 55.66 -4.93 16.13
C GLY A 9 54.63 -6.06 16.35
N THR A 10 55.03 -7.30 16.14
CA THR A 10 54.16 -8.49 16.32
C THR A 10 53.55 -8.58 17.72
N ASP A 11 54.22 -8.03 18.72
CA ASP A 11 53.74 -8.00 20.11
C ASP A 11 52.56 -7.04 20.33
N GLN A 12 52.37 -6.04 19.45
CA GLN A 12 51.23 -5.11 19.50
C GLN A 12 49.97 -5.66 18.81
N LEU A 13 50.11 -6.71 18.00
CA LEU A 13 49.04 -7.31 17.20
C LEU A 13 48.25 -8.41 17.93
N GLN A 14 48.33 -8.50 19.26
CA GLN A 14 47.56 -9.48 20.04
C GLN A 14 46.07 -9.09 20.13
N GLY A 15 45.20 -10.10 19.97
CA GLY A 15 43.80 -10.00 19.51
C GLY A 15 42.83 -9.09 20.28
N ASP A 16 43.14 -8.68 21.50
CA ASP A 16 42.28 -7.77 22.27
C ASP A 16 42.57 -6.29 22.03
N ASN A 17 43.72 -5.97 21.43
CA ASN A 17 44.12 -4.58 21.18
C ASN A 17 43.54 -4.01 19.89
N LEU A 18 42.92 -4.85 19.04
CA LEU A 18 42.39 -4.47 17.75
C LEU A 18 40.88 -4.63 17.69
N ARG A 19 40.20 -3.58 17.20
CA ARG A 19 38.74 -3.57 17.06
C ARG A 19 38.31 -3.03 15.71
N LEU A 20 37.28 -3.64 15.15
CA LEU A 20 36.60 -3.17 13.95
C LEU A 20 35.37 -2.35 14.36
N ALA A 21 35.33 -1.08 13.98
CA ALA A 21 34.24 -0.16 14.29
C ALA A 21 34.01 0.82 13.13
N GLY A 22 33.03 1.73 13.29
CA GLY A 22 32.87 2.87 12.40
C GLY A 22 33.99 3.92 12.55
N PRO A 23 33.90 5.05 11.83
CA PRO A 23 34.90 6.11 11.83
C PRO A 23 34.94 6.93 13.13
N GLU A 24 33.91 6.85 13.98
CA GLU A 24 33.85 7.57 15.24
C GLU A 24 34.59 6.83 16.39
N GLU A 25 35.47 7.54 17.08
CA GLU A 25 36.23 7.01 18.22
C GLU A 25 35.32 6.59 19.39
N SER A 26 34.18 7.27 19.57
CA SER A 26 33.15 6.94 20.56
C SER A 26 32.59 5.51 20.41
N GLY A 27 32.59 4.98 19.18
CA GLY A 27 32.08 3.65 18.85
C GLY A 27 33.12 2.53 18.99
N VAL A 28 34.39 2.85 19.28
CA VAL A 28 35.47 1.85 19.30
C VAL A 28 35.27 0.80 20.39
N ASP A 29 34.79 1.20 21.56
CA ASP A 29 34.52 0.27 22.67
C ASP A 29 33.30 -0.63 22.43
N ALA A 30 32.35 -0.18 21.61
CA ALA A 30 31.21 -0.95 21.13
C ALA A 30 31.53 -1.79 19.87
N GLY A 31 32.68 -1.54 19.24
CA GLY A 31 33.15 -2.23 18.04
C GLY A 31 33.50 -3.70 18.27
N HIS A 32 33.61 -4.44 17.18
CA HIS A 32 33.85 -5.88 17.18
C HIS A 32 35.33 -6.21 17.41
N SER A 33 35.62 -7.08 18.37
CA SER A 33 36.98 -7.60 18.57
C SER A 33 37.43 -8.39 17.35
N VAL A 34 38.70 -8.19 17.00
CA VAL A 34 39.36 -8.96 15.95
C VAL A 34 39.66 -10.37 16.46
N LEU A 35 39.30 -11.39 15.67
CA LEU A 35 39.50 -12.80 16.01
C LEU A 35 40.94 -13.25 15.76
N ASP A 36 41.53 -12.83 14.64
CA ASP A 36 42.93 -13.10 14.30
C ASP A 36 43.53 -11.99 13.46
N VAL A 37 44.86 -11.86 13.53
CA VAL A 37 45.64 -10.96 12.68
C VAL A 37 46.85 -11.68 12.16
N PHE A 38 47.05 -11.59 10.84
CA PHE A 38 48.22 -12.16 10.18
C PHE A 38 48.84 -11.09 9.28
N LYS A 39 50.15 -10.90 9.41
CA LYS A 39 50.92 -10.04 8.52
C LYS A 39 51.35 -10.85 7.31
N ASP A 40 50.83 -10.50 6.14
CA ASP A 40 51.17 -11.11 4.85
C ASP A 40 51.91 -10.08 3.98
N GLY A 41 53.25 -10.07 4.12
CA GLY A 41 54.11 -9.07 3.50
C GLY A 41 53.81 -7.65 3.97
N THR A 42 53.27 -6.82 3.08
CA THR A 42 52.86 -5.43 3.35
C THR A 42 51.39 -5.29 3.76
N ALA A 43 50.60 -6.36 3.65
CA ALA A 43 49.18 -6.36 4.00
C ALA A 43 48.96 -6.94 5.41
N LEU A 44 48.09 -6.29 6.18
CA LEU A 44 47.56 -6.82 7.42
C LEU A 44 46.23 -7.51 7.11
N ARG A 45 46.16 -8.84 7.24
CA ARG A 45 44.91 -9.58 7.13
C ARG A 45 44.31 -9.76 8.50
N VAL A 46 43.04 -9.41 8.62
CA VAL A 46 42.32 -9.38 9.89
C VAL A 46 41.08 -10.25 9.75
N ARG A 47 40.90 -11.20 10.66
CA ARG A 47 39.69 -12.03 10.72
C ARG A 47 38.74 -11.43 11.74
N VAL A 48 37.53 -11.10 11.32
CA VAL A 48 36.48 -10.53 12.17
C VAL A 48 35.28 -11.48 12.20
N PRO A 49 34.38 -11.35 13.19
CA PRO A 49 33.14 -12.13 13.20
C PRO A 49 32.31 -11.88 11.94
N GLU A 50 31.69 -12.90 11.35
CA GLU A 50 30.92 -12.79 10.09
C GLU A 50 29.70 -11.84 10.21
N PHE A 51 29.16 -11.68 11.41
CA PHE A 51 28.08 -10.72 11.70
C PHE A 51 28.57 -9.27 11.83
N ALA A 52 29.88 -9.01 11.78
CA ALA A 52 30.43 -7.67 11.80
C ALA A 52 30.26 -7.02 10.42
N ASP A 53 29.20 -6.23 10.26
CA ASP A 53 28.87 -5.53 9.01
C ASP A 53 28.78 -4.00 9.24
N PRO A 54 29.88 -3.33 9.66
CA PRO A 54 29.89 -1.89 9.76
C PRO A 54 29.83 -1.27 8.35
N SER A 55 29.01 -0.23 8.18
CA SER A 55 28.85 0.48 6.89
C SER A 55 30.14 1.12 6.37
N ASP A 56 31.07 1.46 7.26
CA ASP A 56 32.38 2.04 6.94
C ASP A 56 33.47 1.48 7.88
N PRO A 57 34.05 0.30 7.55
CA PRO A 57 34.93 -0.46 8.44
C PRO A 57 36.27 0.25 8.70
N HIS A 58 36.51 0.62 9.96
CA HIS A 58 37.78 1.15 10.45
C HIS A 58 38.41 0.21 11.48
N LEU A 59 39.71 -0.04 11.34
CA LEU A 59 40.48 -0.83 12.28
C LEU A 59 41.17 0.07 13.31
N TRP A 60 40.78 -0.06 14.57
CA TRP A 60 41.32 0.71 15.68
C TRP A 60 42.28 -0.14 16.50
N MET A 61 43.42 0.46 16.86
CA MET A 61 44.43 -0.17 17.72
C MET A 61 44.52 0.58 19.05
N LYS A 62 44.41 -0.15 20.16
CA LYS A 62 44.70 0.35 21.51
C LYS A 62 46.18 0.08 21.81
N PRO A 63 47.07 1.09 21.75
CA PRO A 63 48.48 0.86 21.96
C PRO A 63 48.77 0.49 23.41
N GLN A 64 49.46 -0.64 23.63
CA GLN A 64 50.07 -0.90 24.94
C GLN A 64 51.33 -0.05 25.12
N PRO A 65 51.51 0.62 26.27
CA PRO A 65 52.73 1.39 26.53
C PRO A 65 53.96 0.47 26.56
N MET A 66 55.04 0.83 25.84
CA MET A 66 56.27 0.02 25.74
C MET A 66 56.98 -0.28 27.07
N GLY A 67 56.58 0.36 28.17
CA GLY A 67 57.10 0.13 29.53
C GLY A 67 56.19 -0.66 30.46
N PHE A 68 55.06 -1.22 29.97
CA PHE A 68 54.05 -1.86 30.82
C PHE A 68 54.63 -2.98 31.70
N LEU A 69 55.36 -3.93 31.11
CA LEU A 69 55.93 -5.06 31.86
C LEU A 69 56.97 -4.62 32.90
N VAL A 70 57.82 -3.64 32.55
CA VAL A 70 58.83 -3.10 33.47
C VAL A 70 58.17 -2.37 34.63
N LYS A 71 57.10 -1.60 34.36
CA LYS A 71 56.30 -0.92 35.37
C LYS A 71 55.61 -1.94 36.29
N ALA A 72 54.98 -2.96 35.74
CA ALA A 72 54.31 -4.02 36.49
C ALA A 72 55.30 -4.80 37.38
N LEU A 73 56.49 -5.14 36.87
CA LEU A 73 57.53 -5.79 37.66
C LEU A 73 57.98 -4.91 38.83
N ARG A 74 58.23 -3.62 38.58
CA ARG A 74 58.62 -2.66 39.62
C ARG A 74 57.54 -2.53 40.70
N GLU A 75 56.28 -2.40 40.30
CA GLU A 75 55.14 -2.32 41.23
C GLU A 75 54.99 -3.60 42.05
N GLY A 76 55.13 -4.76 41.40
CA GLY A 76 55.13 -6.06 42.08
C GLY A 76 56.24 -6.19 43.11
N MET A 77 57.47 -5.77 42.78
CA MET A 77 58.60 -5.76 43.72
C MET A 77 58.36 -4.79 44.89
N ALA A 78 57.82 -3.60 44.63
CA ALA A 78 57.53 -2.61 45.66
C ALA A 78 56.41 -3.03 46.62
N ALA A 79 55.49 -3.88 46.15
CA ALA A 79 54.41 -4.43 46.97
C ALA A 79 54.86 -5.59 47.89
N LEU A 80 56.09 -6.10 47.73
CA LEU A 80 56.63 -7.14 48.61
C LEU A 80 56.92 -6.54 49.99
N THR A 81 56.14 -6.90 50.99
CA THR A 81 56.31 -6.42 52.37
C THR A 81 57.38 -7.21 53.14
N ASP A 82 57.31 -8.54 53.11
CA ASP A 82 58.25 -9.45 53.79
C ASP A 82 58.73 -10.54 52.82
N ALA A 83 59.99 -10.44 52.39
CA ALA A 83 60.60 -11.31 51.39
C ALA A 83 62.01 -11.75 51.81
N PRO A 84 62.13 -12.58 52.86
CA PRO A 84 63.43 -12.92 53.46
C PRO A 84 64.38 -13.61 52.48
N LEU A 85 63.87 -14.46 51.59
CA LEU A 85 64.68 -15.12 50.56
C LEU A 85 65.19 -14.15 49.49
N ALA A 86 64.38 -13.17 49.09
CA ALA A 86 64.80 -12.14 48.14
C ALA A 86 65.92 -11.28 48.74
N HIS A 87 65.81 -10.98 50.05
CA HIS A 87 66.84 -10.25 50.78
C HIS A 87 68.17 -11.02 50.86
N LEU A 88 68.11 -12.33 51.16
CA LEU A 88 69.30 -13.21 51.11
C LEU A 88 69.93 -13.22 49.73
N MET A 89 69.11 -13.26 48.66
CA MET A 89 69.60 -13.25 47.28
C MET A 89 70.31 -11.94 46.93
N VAL A 90 69.73 -10.78 47.31
CA VAL A 90 70.33 -9.46 47.08
C VAL A 90 71.67 -9.30 47.84
N ARG A 91 71.77 -9.88 49.04
CA ARG A 91 73.00 -9.88 49.84
C ARG A 91 74.04 -10.91 49.39
N GLY A 92 73.68 -11.84 48.51
CA GLY A 92 74.55 -12.94 48.09
C GLY A 92 74.77 -14.01 49.16
N GLU A 93 73.90 -14.09 50.16
CA GLU A 93 73.99 -15.03 51.29
C GLU A 93 73.38 -16.40 50.95
N ALA A 94 73.85 -17.01 49.86
CA ALA A 94 73.46 -18.36 49.48
C ALA A 94 74.05 -19.42 50.43
N GLY A 95 73.30 -20.49 50.69
CA GLY A 95 73.65 -21.52 51.67
C GLY A 95 73.15 -21.22 53.08
N ALA A 96 72.43 -20.11 53.28
CA ALA A 96 71.75 -19.78 54.51
C ALA A 96 70.39 -20.46 54.58
N GLY A 97 70.20 -21.34 55.56
CA GLY A 97 68.95 -22.08 55.73
C GLY A 97 69.08 -23.36 56.55
N ARG A 98 68.03 -24.18 56.52
CA ARG A 98 68.01 -25.50 57.18
C ARG A 98 67.69 -26.56 56.13
N LEU A 99 68.64 -27.46 55.91
CA LEU A 99 68.41 -28.65 55.08
C LEU A 99 67.30 -29.51 55.69
N ALA A 100 66.51 -30.17 54.85
CA ALA A 100 65.55 -31.16 55.32
C ALA A 100 66.25 -32.24 56.17
N PRO A 101 65.62 -32.71 57.27
CA PRO A 101 66.26 -33.63 58.21
C PRO A 101 66.46 -35.03 57.63
N ALA A 102 65.56 -35.47 56.76
CA ALA A 102 65.68 -36.71 56.01
C ALA A 102 65.56 -36.39 54.51
N GLY A 103 66.18 -37.21 53.66
CA GLY A 103 65.77 -37.28 52.27
C GLY A 103 65.34 -38.69 51.89
N PRO A 104 65.26 -39.00 50.59
CA PRO A 104 64.62 -40.23 50.11
C PRO A 104 65.28 -41.51 50.65
N PRO A 105 64.57 -42.66 50.56
CA PRO A 105 65.11 -43.96 50.94
C PRO A 105 66.50 -44.20 50.33
N SER A 106 67.42 -44.75 51.14
CA SER A 106 68.89 -44.71 50.98
C SER A 106 69.50 -45.47 49.80
N SER A 107 68.75 -45.74 48.72
CA SER A 107 69.20 -46.44 47.52
C SER A 107 68.82 -45.73 46.22
N VAL A 108 68.24 -44.54 46.28
CA VAL A 108 67.68 -43.85 45.11
C VAL A 108 68.62 -42.77 44.56
N LEU A 109 69.27 -41.99 45.42
CA LEU A 109 70.11 -40.86 45.03
C LEU A 109 71.54 -41.05 45.54
N LEU A 110 72.51 -40.55 44.77
CA LEU A 110 73.90 -40.46 45.22
C LEU A 110 74.03 -39.45 46.38
N PRO A 111 75.03 -39.55 47.26
CA PRO A 111 75.17 -38.66 48.42
C PRO A 111 75.12 -37.15 48.09
N ALA A 112 75.71 -36.73 46.96
CA ALA A 112 75.66 -35.32 46.53
C ALA A 112 74.26 -34.92 45.99
N GLN A 113 73.56 -35.84 45.33
CA GLN A 113 72.19 -35.63 44.87
C GLN A 113 71.20 -35.60 46.03
N GLU A 114 71.46 -36.42 47.06
CA GLU A 114 70.73 -36.43 48.32
C GLU A 114 70.86 -35.09 49.06
N LEU A 115 72.07 -34.53 49.12
CA LEU A 115 72.29 -33.20 49.68
C LEU A 115 71.52 -32.13 48.90
N ALA A 116 71.55 -32.18 47.57
CA ALA A 116 70.79 -31.27 46.71
C ALA A 116 69.27 -31.42 46.91
N TYR A 117 68.76 -32.65 47.03
CA TYR A 117 67.36 -32.92 47.34
C TYR A 117 66.95 -32.31 48.68
N ARG A 118 67.76 -32.51 49.73
CA ARG A 118 67.51 -31.95 51.07
C ARG A 118 67.57 -30.43 51.09
N ALA A 119 68.35 -29.83 50.19
CA ALA A 119 68.37 -28.39 49.98
C ALA A 119 67.09 -27.89 49.29
N CYS A 120 66.58 -28.61 48.28
CA CYS A 120 65.33 -28.27 47.60
C CYS A 120 64.09 -28.41 48.50
N THR A 121 64.09 -29.35 49.44
CA THR A 121 62.98 -29.64 50.35
C THR A 121 63.11 -28.98 51.72
N GLY A 122 64.24 -28.31 51.97
CA GLY A 122 64.51 -27.55 53.19
C GLY A 122 64.04 -26.09 53.09
N GLU A 123 64.47 -25.30 54.07
CA GLU A 123 64.22 -23.86 54.13
C GLU A 123 65.48 -23.09 53.75
N GLY A 124 65.30 -21.90 53.16
CA GLY A 124 66.39 -20.97 52.84
C GLY A 124 66.73 -20.88 51.36
N LEU A 125 67.89 -20.27 51.06
CA LEU A 125 68.38 -20.06 49.70
C LEU A 125 69.59 -20.97 49.46
N TRP A 126 69.48 -21.89 48.50
CA TRP A 126 70.53 -22.87 48.21
C TRP A 126 71.01 -22.79 46.77
N LEU A 127 72.32 -22.85 46.57
CA LEU A 127 72.93 -22.97 45.25
C LEU A 127 73.44 -24.40 45.04
N VAL A 128 72.85 -25.09 44.08
CA VAL A 128 73.24 -26.45 43.72
C VAL A 128 74.00 -26.41 42.41
N TRP A 129 75.29 -26.73 42.46
CA TRP A 129 76.12 -26.87 41.27
C TRP A 129 76.18 -28.33 40.83
N GLY A 130 76.02 -28.57 39.54
CA GLY A 130 76.08 -29.91 38.97
C GLY A 130 76.54 -29.88 37.50
N PRO A 131 77.68 -30.50 37.16
CA PRO A 131 78.11 -30.66 35.77
C PRO A 131 77.05 -31.31 34.86
N PRO A 132 77.20 -31.23 33.52
CA PRO A 132 76.33 -31.97 32.60
C PRO A 132 76.30 -33.47 32.93
N GLY A 133 75.12 -34.10 32.84
CA GLY A 133 74.96 -35.55 33.11
C GLY A 133 74.86 -35.98 34.57
N THR A 134 74.99 -35.08 35.56
CA THR A 134 74.96 -35.46 37.00
C THR A 134 73.56 -35.70 37.58
N GLY A 135 72.53 -35.83 36.75
CA GLY A 135 71.17 -36.13 37.20
C GLY A 135 70.43 -34.98 37.90
N LYS A 136 70.77 -33.71 37.61
CA LYS A 136 70.05 -32.52 38.15
C LYS A 136 68.54 -32.63 37.96
N THR A 137 68.11 -33.03 36.77
CA THR A 137 66.69 -33.23 36.44
C THR A 137 66.06 -34.33 37.29
N THR A 138 66.80 -35.40 37.62
CA THR A 138 66.34 -36.48 38.50
C THR A 138 66.09 -35.98 39.92
N VAL A 139 66.98 -35.14 40.46
CA VAL A 139 66.81 -34.50 41.77
C VAL A 139 65.60 -33.56 41.77
N LEU A 140 65.49 -32.69 40.77
CA LEU A 140 64.37 -31.75 40.64
C LEU A 140 63.04 -32.47 40.53
N LYS A 141 62.94 -33.48 39.65
CA LYS A 141 61.74 -34.31 39.49
C LYS A 141 61.26 -34.84 40.84
N ARG A 142 62.17 -35.41 41.62
CA ARG A 142 61.83 -36.03 42.92
C ARG A 142 61.45 -34.99 43.97
N ALA A 143 62.22 -33.92 44.08
CA ALA A 143 61.93 -32.84 45.02
C ALA A 143 60.59 -32.18 44.73
N ILE A 144 60.28 -31.89 43.45
CA ILE A 144 58.99 -31.33 43.04
C ILE A 144 57.85 -32.29 43.36
N GLY A 145 57.97 -33.57 42.99
CA GLY A 145 56.95 -34.58 43.26
C GLY A 145 56.65 -34.73 44.76
N ASP A 146 57.70 -34.77 45.59
CA ASP A 146 57.54 -34.88 47.04
C ASP A 146 56.95 -33.59 47.62
N LEU A 147 57.41 -32.40 47.22
CA LEU A 147 56.84 -31.12 47.67
C LEU A 147 55.34 -31.03 47.33
N MET A 148 54.95 -31.42 46.11
CA MET A 148 53.56 -31.48 45.69
C MET A 148 52.74 -32.46 46.53
N ALA A 149 53.26 -33.66 46.80
CA ALA A 149 52.59 -34.65 47.64
C ALA A 149 52.38 -34.16 49.09
N HIS A 150 53.24 -33.27 49.58
CA HIS A 150 53.08 -32.59 50.87
C HIS A 150 52.20 -31.33 50.79
N GLY A 151 51.47 -31.11 49.68
CA GLY A 151 50.58 -29.97 49.49
C GLY A 151 51.29 -28.63 49.34
N LYS A 152 52.59 -28.61 49.03
CA LYS A 152 53.36 -27.37 48.81
C LYS A 152 53.17 -26.88 47.38
N ARG A 153 53.17 -25.55 47.21
CA ARG A 153 53.16 -24.90 45.90
C ARG A 153 54.59 -24.68 45.44
N VAL A 154 54.90 -25.08 44.21
CA VAL A 154 56.25 -24.97 43.63
C VAL A 154 56.20 -24.09 42.39
N LEU A 155 57.07 -23.08 42.34
CA LEU A 155 57.29 -22.28 41.13
C LEU A 155 58.62 -22.73 40.49
N LEU A 156 58.52 -23.35 39.31
CA LEU A 156 59.67 -23.74 38.51
C LEU A 156 59.92 -22.71 37.41
N VAL A 157 61.10 -22.10 37.41
CA VAL A 157 61.50 -21.09 36.41
C VAL A 157 62.84 -21.49 35.80
N SER A 158 63.02 -21.24 34.50
CA SER A 158 64.29 -21.41 33.80
C SER A 158 64.41 -20.36 32.70
N ALA A 159 65.64 -20.11 32.24
CA ALA A 159 65.93 -19.24 31.12
C ALA A 159 65.43 -19.80 29.77
N THR A 160 65.22 -21.11 29.66
CA THR A 160 64.77 -21.75 28.41
C THR A 160 63.54 -22.64 28.64
N ASN A 161 62.61 -22.62 27.68
CA ASN A 161 61.40 -23.43 27.72
C ASN A 161 61.70 -24.94 27.82
N ILE A 162 62.66 -25.41 27.03
CA ILE A 162 63.03 -26.84 27.00
C ILE A 162 63.53 -27.35 28.35
N ALA A 163 64.19 -26.50 29.15
CA ALA A 163 64.67 -26.89 30.47
C ALA A 163 63.52 -27.06 31.48
N VAL A 164 62.51 -26.18 31.41
CA VAL A 164 61.27 -26.33 32.21
C VAL A 164 60.57 -27.63 31.81
N ASP A 165 60.38 -27.85 30.52
CA ASP A 165 59.64 -29.01 30.02
C ASP A 165 60.35 -30.33 30.37
N ASN A 166 61.69 -30.38 30.29
CA ASN A 166 62.47 -31.56 30.68
C ASN A 166 62.33 -31.89 32.17
N ALA A 167 62.35 -30.87 33.03
CA ALA A 167 62.13 -31.06 34.46
C ALA A 167 60.68 -31.49 34.75
N LEU A 168 59.71 -30.95 34.01
CA LEU A 168 58.30 -31.21 34.18
C LEU A 168 57.87 -32.60 33.67
N SER A 169 58.32 -33.02 32.49
CA SER A 169 58.01 -34.33 31.87
C SER A 169 58.30 -35.47 32.85
N GLY A 170 59.40 -35.35 33.61
CA GLY A 170 59.74 -36.30 34.65
C GLY A 170 58.64 -36.48 35.71
N VAL A 171 58.08 -35.38 36.21
CA VAL A 171 57.03 -35.36 37.24
C VAL A 171 55.70 -35.81 36.65
N VAL A 172 55.36 -35.32 35.45
CA VAL A 172 54.10 -35.63 34.76
C VAL A 172 53.99 -37.12 34.45
N LYS A 173 55.10 -37.78 34.05
CA LYS A 173 55.15 -39.22 33.76
C LYS A 173 54.73 -40.11 34.92
N GLU A 174 54.79 -39.63 36.16
CA GLU A 174 54.36 -40.42 37.32
C GLU A 174 52.83 -40.45 37.48
N ARG A 175 52.09 -39.59 36.77
CA ARG A 175 50.61 -39.50 36.77
C ARG A 175 49.99 -39.48 38.17
N ARG A 176 50.64 -38.77 39.10
CA ARG A 176 50.18 -38.61 40.49
C ARG A 176 49.48 -37.28 40.76
N HIS A 177 49.33 -36.45 39.74
CA HIS A 177 48.70 -35.13 39.85
C HIS A 177 47.28 -35.17 39.27
N ALA A 178 46.37 -34.42 39.88
CA ALA A 178 45.05 -34.14 39.33
C ALA A 178 45.10 -32.98 38.33
N ASP A 179 44.04 -32.84 37.54
CA ASP A 179 43.92 -31.78 36.53
C ASP A 179 44.09 -30.39 37.17
N GLY A 180 45.06 -29.62 36.66
CA GLY A 180 45.34 -28.27 37.12
C GLY A 180 46.16 -28.16 38.42
N GLU A 181 46.65 -29.27 38.98
CA GLU A 181 47.67 -29.22 40.03
C GLU A 181 49.04 -28.80 39.49
N ILE A 182 49.30 -29.10 38.21
CA ILE A 182 50.48 -28.63 37.48
C ILE A 182 50.00 -27.69 36.38
N VAL A 183 50.59 -26.49 36.31
CA VAL A 183 50.25 -25.51 35.28
C VAL A 183 51.53 -25.03 34.58
N ARG A 184 51.70 -25.41 33.31
CA ARG A 184 52.77 -24.92 32.44
C ARG A 184 52.32 -23.64 31.74
N VAL A 185 52.94 -22.52 32.11
CA VAL A 185 52.68 -21.18 31.54
C VAL A 185 53.70 -20.86 30.47
N GLY A 186 53.26 -20.57 29.24
CA GLY A 186 54.12 -20.31 28.08
C GLY A 186 54.22 -21.50 27.11
N PRO A 187 54.85 -21.32 25.92
CA PRO A 187 54.83 -22.34 24.88
C PRO A 187 55.74 -23.53 25.23
N PRO A 188 55.19 -24.76 25.35
CA PRO A 188 55.98 -25.97 25.56
C PRO A 188 56.68 -26.40 24.26
N HIS A 189 57.92 -26.85 24.38
CA HIS A 189 58.75 -27.39 23.30
C HIS A 189 58.72 -28.93 23.26
N LEU A 190 58.50 -29.59 24.40
CA LEU A 190 58.32 -31.05 24.43
C LEU A 190 56.89 -31.44 24.07
N ARG A 191 56.75 -32.33 23.09
CA ARG A 191 55.46 -32.85 22.62
C ARG A 191 54.62 -33.46 23.74
N GLU A 192 55.22 -34.26 24.62
CA GLU A 192 54.53 -34.89 25.76
C GLU A 192 53.85 -33.87 26.68
N VAL A 193 54.46 -32.69 26.87
CA VAL A 193 53.91 -31.61 27.70
C VAL A 193 52.94 -30.74 26.88
N ALA A 194 53.21 -30.58 25.60
CA ALA A 194 52.38 -29.78 24.69
C ALA A 194 51.03 -30.41 24.38
N GLU A 195 50.93 -31.74 24.35
CA GLU A 195 49.70 -32.49 24.07
C GLU A 195 48.90 -32.82 25.34
N ASP A 196 49.44 -32.55 26.53
CA ASP A 196 48.77 -32.85 27.81
C ASP A 196 47.89 -31.68 28.26
N ALA A 197 46.58 -31.86 28.13
CA ALA A 197 45.58 -30.87 28.51
C ALA A 197 45.44 -30.64 30.01
N SER A 198 45.95 -31.57 30.86
CA SER A 198 45.92 -31.40 32.32
C SER A 198 47.02 -30.47 32.84
N VAL A 199 48.04 -30.20 32.01
CA VAL A 199 49.26 -29.46 32.37
C VAL A 199 49.42 -28.17 31.57
N CYS A 200 49.16 -28.19 30.26
CA CYS A 200 49.39 -27.05 29.38
C CYS A 200 48.28 -26.00 29.54
N LEU A 201 48.62 -24.81 30.06
CA LEU A 201 47.63 -23.76 30.32
C LEU A 201 46.79 -23.41 29.08
N ALA A 202 47.42 -23.34 27.91
CA ALA A 202 46.72 -23.02 26.67
C ALA A 202 45.64 -24.06 26.33
N LEU A 203 45.91 -25.35 26.56
CA LEU A 203 44.96 -26.42 26.33
C LEU A 203 43.87 -26.45 27.41
N MET A 204 44.23 -26.27 28.69
CA MET A 204 43.27 -26.18 29.79
C MET A 204 42.26 -25.05 29.56
N VAL A 205 42.74 -23.89 29.14
CA VAL A 205 41.89 -22.74 28.79
C VAL A 205 41.01 -23.08 27.60
N ARG A 206 41.57 -23.70 26.55
CA ARG A 206 40.80 -24.10 25.36
C ARG A 206 39.69 -25.09 25.69
N GLU A 207 39.93 -26.08 26.55
CA GLU A 207 38.92 -27.06 26.96
C GLU A 207 37.84 -26.42 27.84
N ARG A 208 38.23 -25.62 28.84
CA ARG A 208 37.26 -24.91 29.69
C ARG A 208 36.42 -23.91 28.92
N LEU A 209 36.98 -23.30 27.87
CA LEU A 209 36.28 -22.37 27.00
C LEU A 209 35.59 -23.06 25.82
N ALA A 210 35.72 -24.37 25.63
CA ALA A 210 35.18 -25.05 24.46
C ALA A 210 33.66 -24.90 24.35
N GLU A 211 32.94 -25.09 25.45
CA GLU A 211 31.48 -24.91 25.50
C GLU A 211 31.09 -23.44 25.25
N VAL A 212 31.84 -22.51 25.83
CA VAL A 212 31.62 -21.07 25.62
C VAL A 212 31.86 -20.69 24.16
N ASP A 213 32.90 -21.23 23.54
CA ASP A 213 33.22 -21.01 22.13
C ASP A 213 32.20 -21.64 21.19
N GLU A 214 31.65 -22.80 21.56
CA GLU A 214 30.56 -23.43 20.81
C GLU A 214 29.27 -22.60 20.89
N ARG A 215 28.90 -22.15 22.10
CA ARG A 215 27.79 -21.21 22.30
C ARG A 215 28.01 -19.91 21.52
N ARG A 216 29.22 -19.36 21.56
CA ARG A 216 29.60 -18.15 20.81
C ARG A 216 29.42 -18.36 19.30
N ARG A 217 29.84 -19.52 18.76
CA ARG A 217 29.65 -19.88 17.35
C ARG A 217 28.18 -20.04 16.98
N ALA A 218 27.40 -20.71 17.83
CA ALA A 218 25.96 -20.89 17.60
C ALA A 218 25.22 -19.55 17.56
N VAL A 219 25.49 -18.65 18.51
CA VAL A 219 24.91 -17.30 18.53
C VAL A 219 25.36 -16.48 17.33
N ALA A 220 26.64 -16.57 16.94
CA ALA A 220 27.14 -15.90 15.74
C ALA A 220 26.37 -16.34 14.48
N ALA A 221 26.12 -17.64 14.32
CA ALA A 221 25.34 -18.18 13.20
C ALA A 221 23.88 -17.66 13.22
N GLN A 222 23.26 -17.60 14.40
CA GLN A 222 21.91 -17.04 14.55
C GLN A 222 21.83 -15.55 14.18
N LEU A 223 22.87 -14.77 14.50
CA LEU A 223 22.95 -13.35 14.14
C LEU A 223 23.05 -13.17 12.63
N VAL A 224 23.85 -13.99 11.95
CA VAL A 224 23.95 -13.97 10.47
C VAL A 224 22.59 -14.29 9.86
N GLU A 225 21.92 -15.36 10.30
CA GLU A 225 20.60 -15.74 9.79
C GLU A 225 19.54 -14.65 10.06
N ALA A 226 19.59 -14.01 11.23
CA ALA A 226 18.71 -12.89 11.57
C ALA A 226 18.95 -11.68 10.64
N GLY A 227 20.22 -11.37 10.34
CA GLY A 227 20.57 -10.32 9.38
C GLY A 227 20.04 -10.61 7.97
N GLU A 228 20.16 -11.84 7.48
CA GLU A 228 19.58 -12.23 6.19
C GLU A 228 18.06 -12.16 6.17
N ARG A 229 17.39 -12.57 7.26
CA ARG A 229 15.94 -12.44 7.39
C ARG A 229 15.50 -10.98 7.38
N ALA A 230 16.24 -10.10 8.06
CA ALA A 230 15.97 -8.66 8.06
C ALA A 230 16.10 -8.07 6.64
N ARG A 231 17.17 -8.40 5.90
CA ARG A 231 17.33 -7.97 4.50
C ARG A 231 16.19 -8.47 3.60
N ARG A 232 15.81 -9.75 3.72
CA ARG A 232 14.67 -10.32 2.99
C ARG A 232 13.34 -9.64 3.32
N LEU A 233 13.13 -9.32 4.59
CA LEU A 233 11.94 -8.59 5.02
C LEU A 233 11.91 -7.18 4.40
N GLU A 234 13.04 -6.48 4.39
CA GLU A 234 13.15 -5.15 3.78
C GLU A 234 12.90 -5.18 2.26
N GLU A 235 13.40 -6.21 1.57
CA GLU A 235 13.11 -6.42 0.14
C GLU A 235 11.64 -6.69 -0.12
N LEU A 236 11.00 -7.52 0.72
CA LEU A 236 9.58 -7.82 0.62
C LEU A 236 8.72 -6.57 0.87
N ASP A 237 9.04 -5.81 1.92
CA ASP A 237 8.36 -4.57 2.28
C ASP A 237 8.47 -3.55 1.14
N ARG A 238 9.67 -3.38 0.57
CA ARG A 238 9.88 -2.54 -0.62
C ARG A 238 9.05 -3.01 -1.81
N GLY A 239 8.95 -4.32 -2.04
CA GLY A 239 8.11 -4.89 -3.09
C GLY A 239 6.60 -4.70 -2.86
N LEU A 240 6.18 -4.59 -1.60
CA LEU A 240 4.78 -4.42 -1.20
C LEU A 240 4.36 -2.95 -1.00
N THR A 241 5.27 -1.97 -1.17
CA THR A 241 5.00 -0.53 -0.98
C THR A 241 3.72 -0.03 -1.67
N HIS A 242 3.31 -0.63 -2.79
CA HIS A 242 2.10 -0.27 -3.53
C HIS A 242 1.06 -1.38 -3.62
N PHE A 243 1.26 -2.47 -2.88
CA PHE A 243 0.31 -3.56 -2.84
C PHE A 243 -0.84 -3.23 -1.88
N ASP A 244 -2.04 -3.09 -2.43
CA ASP A 244 -3.28 -2.99 -1.65
C ASP A 244 -4.04 -4.31 -1.76
N ALA A 245 -4.09 -5.04 -0.63
CA ALA A 245 -4.75 -6.34 -0.55
C ALA A 245 -6.25 -6.27 -0.84
N VAL A 246 -6.91 -5.16 -0.50
CA VAL A 246 -8.35 -4.96 -0.70
C VAL A 246 -8.64 -4.76 -2.19
N ILE A 247 -7.84 -3.91 -2.86
CA ILE A 247 -7.96 -3.70 -4.30
C ILE A 247 -7.65 -4.99 -5.05
N TYR A 248 -6.57 -5.69 -4.70
CA TYR A 248 -6.21 -6.97 -5.32
C TYR A 248 -7.32 -8.01 -5.20
N ALA A 249 -7.92 -8.18 -4.01
CA ALA A 249 -9.01 -9.11 -3.80
C ALA A 249 -10.27 -8.73 -4.60
N ALA A 250 -10.58 -7.43 -4.67
CA ALA A 250 -11.71 -6.93 -5.47
C ALA A 250 -11.50 -7.18 -6.96
N ASP A 251 -10.31 -6.90 -7.50
CA ASP A 251 -9.97 -7.12 -8.90
C ASP A 251 -9.94 -8.60 -9.24
N ARG A 252 -9.41 -9.45 -8.36
CA ARG A 252 -9.43 -10.90 -8.54
C ARG A 252 -10.85 -11.46 -8.58
N THR A 253 -11.72 -11.01 -7.66
CA THR A 253 -13.15 -11.39 -7.69
C THR A 253 -13.84 -10.95 -8.98
N ARG A 254 -13.46 -9.77 -9.52
CA ARG A 254 -13.98 -9.26 -10.80
C ARG A 254 -13.48 -10.07 -12.00
N LEU A 255 -12.23 -10.53 -11.98
CA LEU A 255 -11.64 -11.33 -13.07
C LEU A 255 -12.13 -12.78 -13.06
N ASP A 256 -12.38 -13.32 -11.87
CA ASP A 256 -12.88 -14.70 -11.69
C ASP A 256 -14.40 -14.80 -11.93
N ASP A 257 -15.13 -13.68 -12.06
CA ASP A 257 -16.56 -13.64 -12.42
C ASP A 257 -16.79 -14.15 -13.85
N PRO A 258 -17.45 -15.32 -14.05
CA PRO A 258 -17.67 -15.89 -15.38
C PRO A 258 -18.46 -14.97 -16.32
N ALA A 259 -19.32 -14.09 -15.76
CA ALA A 259 -20.11 -13.13 -16.52
C ALA A 259 -19.27 -11.96 -17.06
N ARG A 260 -18.06 -11.76 -16.52
CA ARG A 260 -17.09 -10.74 -16.96
C ARG A 260 -15.93 -11.34 -17.75
N SER A 261 -16.00 -12.62 -18.08
CA SER A 261 -15.07 -13.21 -19.02
C SER A 261 -15.08 -12.42 -20.35
N PRO A 262 -13.94 -12.34 -21.05
CA PRO A 262 -13.87 -11.64 -22.33
C PRO A 262 -14.94 -12.09 -23.33
N ASP A 263 -15.30 -13.38 -23.30
CA ASP A 263 -16.31 -13.94 -24.20
C ASP A 263 -17.74 -13.59 -23.76
N ALA A 264 -18.04 -13.59 -22.46
CA ALA A 264 -19.34 -13.11 -21.96
C ALA A 264 -19.55 -11.62 -22.25
N LEU A 265 -18.51 -10.79 -22.10
CA LEU A 265 -18.56 -9.36 -22.43
C LEU A 265 -18.72 -9.12 -23.94
N LYS A 266 -18.05 -9.91 -24.80
CA LYS A 266 -18.27 -9.87 -26.26
C LYS A 266 -19.71 -10.23 -26.60
N GLN A 267 -20.25 -11.31 -26.02
CA GLN A 267 -21.64 -11.72 -26.25
C GLN A 267 -22.65 -10.65 -25.80
N ALA A 268 -22.42 -10.04 -24.64
CA ALA A 268 -23.26 -8.96 -24.11
C ALA A 268 -23.22 -7.72 -25.03
N ARG A 269 -22.02 -7.32 -25.50
CA ARG A 269 -21.85 -6.24 -26.48
C ARG A 269 -22.57 -6.55 -27.79
N ASP A 270 -22.40 -7.75 -28.32
CA ASP A 270 -23.01 -8.14 -29.59
C ASP A 270 -24.54 -8.21 -29.48
N ARG A 271 -25.07 -8.61 -28.32
CA ARG A 271 -26.49 -8.54 -28.01
C ARG A 271 -26.97 -7.08 -27.97
N ALA A 272 -26.28 -6.21 -27.24
CA ALA A 272 -26.62 -4.79 -27.18
C ALA A 272 -26.60 -4.13 -28.56
N HIS A 273 -25.65 -4.48 -29.43
CA HIS A 273 -25.62 -4.00 -30.82
C HIS A 273 -26.81 -4.51 -31.65
N ARG A 274 -27.22 -5.77 -31.48
CA ARG A 274 -28.41 -6.30 -32.15
C ARG A 274 -29.67 -5.59 -31.67
N ASP A 275 -29.83 -5.43 -30.36
CA ASP A 275 -30.99 -4.76 -29.77
C ASP A 275 -31.06 -3.29 -30.23
N ALA A 276 -29.92 -2.60 -30.30
CA ALA A 276 -29.85 -1.24 -30.84
C ALA A 276 -30.24 -1.17 -32.33
N ARG A 277 -29.81 -2.13 -33.17
CA ARG A 277 -30.22 -2.17 -34.59
C ARG A 277 -31.73 -2.36 -34.74
N VAL A 278 -32.30 -3.30 -33.99
CA VAL A 278 -33.75 -3.55 -33.99
C VAL A 278 -34.52 -2.31 -33.54
N ALA A 279 -34.03 -1.60 -32.52
CA ALA A 279 -34.63 -0.35 -32.07
C ALA A 279 -34.60 0.74 -33.15
N VAL A 280 -33.48 0.89 -33.87
CA VAL A 280 -33.36 1.85 -34.99
C VAL A 280 -34.36 1.51 -36.10
N GLU A 281 -34.45 0.25 -36.52
CA GLU A 281 -35.42 -0.19 -37.53
C GLU A 281 -36.88 0.03 -37.09
N ALA A 282 -37.17 -0.13 -35.79
CA ALA A 282 -38.49 0.16 -35.25
C ALA A 282 -38.80 1.67 -35.27
N VAL A 283 -37.84 2.53 -34.92
CA VAL A 283 -37.99 3.98 -34.99
C VAL A 283 -38.24 4.43 -36.43
N THR A 284 -37.44 3.97 -37.39
CA THR A 284 -37.62 4.34 -38.80
C THR A 284 -39.01 3.94 -39.32
N ARG A 285 -39.50 2.73 -39.00
CA ARG A 285 -40.87 2.32 -39.38
C ARG A 285 -41.95 3.19 -38.75
N LEU A 286 -41.77 3.59 -37.48
CA LEU A 286 -42.71 4.47 -36.79
C LEU A 286 -42.70 5.89 -37.39
N GLU A 287 -41.53 6.40 -37.78
CA GLU A 287 -41.39 7.69 -38.48
C GLU A 287 -42.07 7.67 -39.84
N GLU A 288 -41.86 6.62 -40.64
CA GLU A 288 -42.54 6.42 -41.93
C GLU A 288 -44.06 6.34 -41.76
N ALA A 289 -44.54 5.57 -40.79
CA ALA A 289 -45.97 5.45 -40.49
C ALA A 289 -46.57 6.79 -40.02
N HIS A 290 -45.83 7.55 -39.20
CA HIS A 290 -46.24 8.88 -38.76
C HIS A 290 -46.34 9.85 -39.95
N GLN A 291 -45.34 9.87 -40.82
CA GLN A 291 -45.34 10.72 -42.00
C GLN A 291 -46.50 10.38 -42.94
N ALA A 292 -46.74 9.10 -43.20
CA ALA A 292 -47.89 8.65 -44.00
C ALA A 292 -49.23 9.05 -43.36
N ALA A 293 -49.36 8.97 -42.04
CA ALA A 293 -50.55 9.43 -41.33
C ALA A 293 -50.74 10.95 -41.45
N VAL A 294 -49.66 11.74 -41.33
CA VAL A 294 -49.68 13.20 -41.51
C VAL A 294 -50.10 13.56 -42.94
N GLU A 295 -49.58 12.87 -43.95
CA GLU A 295 -49.95 13.08 -45.35
C GLU A 295 -51.40 12.69 -45.63
N ALA A 296 -51.90 11.59 -45.02
CA ALA A 296 -53.29 11.20 -45.12
C ALA A 296 -54.22 12.26 -44.50
N VAL A 297 -53.86 12.85 -43.36
CA VAL A 297 -54.61 13.96 -42.76
C VAL A 297 -54.60 15.19 -43.66
N LYS A 298 -53.42 15.59 -44.19
CA LYS A 298 -53.31 16.71 -45.13
C LYS A 298 -54.15 16.50 -46.40
N ALA A 299 -54.22 15.27 -46.90
CA ALA A 299 -55.05 14.94 -48.06
C ALA A 299 -56.55 15.13 -47.79
N THR A 300 -56.99 15.19 -46.52
CA THR A 300 -58.38 15.52 -46.17
C THR A 300 -58.68 17.01 -46.07
N GLU A 301 -57.67 17.89 -46.01
CA GLU A 301 -57.86 19.35 -45.88
C GLU A 301 -58.71 19.96 -47.01
N PRO A 302 -58.53 19.59 -48.31
CA PRO A 302 -59.39 20.10 -49.37
C PRO A 302 -60.86 19.68 -49.20
N ALA A 303 -61.11 18.44 -48.78
CA ALA A 303 -62.46 17.96 -48.53
C ALA A 303 -63.11 18.67 -47.34
N GLN A 304 -62.34 18.96 -46.28
CA GLN A 304 -62.82 19.74 -45.14
C GLN A 304 -63.17 21.18 -45.55
N ALA A 305 -62.35 21.82 -46.39
CA ALA A 305 -62.63 23.16 -46.91
C ALA A 305 -63.87 23.19 -47.82
N ASP A 306 -64.05 22.17 -48.66
CA ASP A 306 -65.23 22.01 -49.50
C ASP A 306 -66.50 21.83 -48.63
N TRP A 307 -66.45 21.01 -47.57
CA TRP A 307 -67.55 20.88 -46.61
C TRP A 307 -67.87 22.19 -45.88
N GLN A 308 -66.84 22.94 -45.45
CA GLN A 308 -67.06 24.24 -44.81
C GLN A 308 -67.72 25.23 -45.78
N SER A 309 -67.27 25.30 -47.03
CA SER A 309 -67.87 26.16 -48.06
C SER A 309 -69.32 25.76 -48.38
N HIS A 310 -69.60 24.45 -48.40
CA HIS A 310 -70.96 23.93 -48.55
C HIS A 310 -71.87 24.43 -47.42
N ASP A 311 -71.44 24.33 -46.17
CA ASP A 311 -72.20 24.78 -44.99
C ASP A 311 -72.41 26.30 -44.98
N GLU A 312 -71.41 27.09 -45.35
CA GLU A 312 -71.52 28.55 -45.48
C GLU A 312 -72.57 28.97 -46.52
N HIS A 313 -72.56 28.34 -47.70
CA HIS A 313 -73.54 28.59 -48.75
C HIS A 313 -74.96 28.19 -48.33
N HIS A 314 -75.11 27.06 -47.63
CA HIS A 314 -76.38 26.65 -47.04
C HIS A 314 -76.90 27.65 -46.00
N ALA A 315 -76.03 28.11 -45.10
CA ALA A 315 -76.37 29.12 -44.10
C ALA A 315 -76.79 30.44 -44.74
N HIS A 316 -76.12 30.87 -45.81
CA HIS A 316 -76.45 32.10 -46.54
C HIS A 316 -77.84 32.04 -47.19
N ILE A 317 -78.18 30.93 -47.86
CA ILE A 317 -79.55 30.73 -48.38
C ILE A 317 -80.57 30.75 -47.25
N ALA A 318 -80.29 30.08 -46.13
CA ALA A 318 -81.22 30.02 -45.00
C ALA A 318 -81.51 31.41 -44.44
N GLN A 319 -80.49 32.26 -44.32
CA GLN A 319 -80.65 33.66 -43.90
C GLN A 319 -81.50 34.47 -44.90
N LEU A 320 -81.22 34.36 -46.21
CA LEU A 320 -81.99 35.07 -47.23
C LEU A 320 -83.47 34.63 -47.23
N ARG A 321 -83.74 33.33 -47.04
CA ARG A 321 -85.11 32.81 -46.90
C ARG A 321 -85.84 33.46 -45.74
N THR A 322 -85.22 33.57 -44.57
CA THR A 322 -85.81 34.26 -43.41
C THR A 322 -86.16 35.71 -43.72
N VAL A 323 -85.26 36.46 -44.37
CA VAL A 323 -85.51 37.85 -44.76
C VAL A 323 -86.67 37.98 -45.75
N VAL A 324 -86.77 37.07 -46.72
CA VAL A 324 -87.90 37.07 -47.68
C VAL A 324 -89.21 36.75 -46.98
N VAL A 325 -89.24 35.75 -46.09
CA VAL A 325 -90.43 35.40 -45.31
C VAL A 325 -90.90 36.61 -44.46
N ASP A 326 -89.98 37.34 -43.84
CA ASP A 326 -90.32 38.56 -43.08
C ASP A 326 -90.90 39.67 -43.96
N LEU A 327 -90.38 39.86 -45.17
CA LEU A 327 -90.89 40.84 -46.12
C LEU A 327 -92.25 40.44 -46.69
N GLU A 328 -92.47 39.15 -46.94
CA GLU A 328 -93.77 38.60 -47.33
C GLU A 328 -94.81 38.76 -46.22
N ALA A 329 -94.44 38.49 -44.97
CA ALA A 329 -95.31 38.72 -43.81
C ALA A 329 -95.70 40.20 -43.69
N LYS A 330 -94.74 41.13 -43.89
CA LYS A 330 -95.02 42.57 -43.93
C LYS A 330 -95.94 42.98 -45.08
N ALA A 331 -95.76 42.39 -46.26
CA ALA A 331 -96.64 42.64 -47.41
C ALA A 331 -98.06 42.12 -47.15
N LEU A 332 -98.20 40.95 -46.53
CA LEU A 332 -99.49 40.38 -46.15
C LEU A 332 -100.22 41.26 -45.14
N LEU A 333 -99.52 41.75 -44.11
CA LEU A 333 -100.08 42.68 -43.12
C LEU A 333 -100.54 44.00 -43.78
N ALA A 334 -99.71 44.59 -44.64
CA ALA A 334 -100.08 45.81 -45.36
C ALA A 334 -101.25 45.60 -46.33
N GLY A 335 -101.37 44.42 -46.95
CA GLY A 335 -102.53 44.02 -47.74
C GLY A 335 -103.81 43.89 -46.90
N GLY A 336 -103.68 43.39 -45.67
CA GLY A 336 -104.76 43.38 -44.67
C GLY A 336 -105.22 44.79 -44.30
N GLU A 337 -104.29 45.70 -44.02
CA GLU A 337 -104.59 47.13 -43.75
C GLU A 337 -105.30 47.81 -44.93
N ARG A 338 -104.87 47.55 -46.17
CA ARG A 338 -105.55 48.04 -47.38
C ARG A 338 -106.98 47.52 -47.48
N THR A 339 -107.20 46.24 -47.17
CA THR A 339 -108.53 45.62 -47.23
C THR A 339 -109.44 46.22 -46.17
N ALA A 340 -108.96 46.38 -44.94
CA ALA A 340 -109.69 47.04 -43.87
C ALA A 340 -110.03 48.51 -44.20
N ALA A 341 -109.10 49.25 -44.82
CA ALA A 341 -109.35 50.63 -45.27
C ALA A 341 -110.37 50.71 -46.43
N GLN A 342 -110.43 49.69 -47.30
CA GLN A 342 -111.44 49.58 -48.36
C GLN A 342 -112.83 49.29 -47.77
N GLU A 343 -112.92 48.33 -46.84
CA GLU A 343 -114.17 48.00 -46.14
C GLU A 343 -114.70 49.22 -45.37
N HIS A 344 -113.83 49.96 -44.68
CA HIS A 344 -114.20 51.20 -43.99
C HIS A 344 -114.74 52.26 -44.96
N LEU A 345 -114.15 52.39 -46.16
CA LEU A 345 -114.68 53.29 -47.18
C LEU A 345 -116.05 52.80 -47.69
N ASP A 346 -116.19 51.52 -48.03
CA ASP A 346 -117.42 50.92 -48.55
C ASP A 346 -118.58 51.03 -47.54
N ASP A 347 -118.30 50.84 -46.25
CA ASP A 347 -119.25 51.06 -45.15
C ASP A 347 -119.74 52.50 -45.12
N LEU A 348 -118.83 53.48 -45.24
CA LEU A 348 -119.17 54.91 -45.33
C LEU A 348 -119.90 55.28 -46.63
N GLU A 349 -119.76 54.48 -47.70
CA GLU A 349 -120.49 54.64 -48.95
C GLU A 349 -121.92 54.07 -48.93
N SER A 350 -122.14 53.04 -48.15
CA SER A 350 -123.43 52.36 -48.00
C SER A 350 -124.49 53.19 -47.25
N LEU A 351 -124.08 54.24 -46.52
CA LEU A 351 -124.95 55.13 -45.76
C LEU A 351 -125.87 55.98 -46.66
N LYS A 352 -127.18 56.01 -46.37
CA LYS A 352 -128.21 56.75 -47.15
C LYS A 352 -128.81 57.93 -46.36
N GLY A 353 -129.24 58.96 -47.08
CA GLY A 353 -129.96 60.11 -46.53
C GLY A 353 -129.08 61.11 -45.76
N PHE A 354 -129.60 61.65 -44.65
CA PHE A 354 -128.97 62.74 -43.87
C PHE A 354 -127.61 62.34 -43.26
N ALA A 355 -127.39 61.05 -42.98
CA ALA A 355 -126.11 60.52 -42.49
C ALA A 355 -124.98 60.68 -43.52
N ARG A 356 -125.25 60.46 -44.81
CA ARG A 356 -124.30 60.63 -45.92
C ARG A 356 -123.83 62.08 -46.10
N ARG A 357 -124.67 63.05 -45.74
CA ARG A 357 -124.35 64.48 -45.85
C ARG A 357 -123.43 64.96 -44.72
N ARG A 358 -123.47 64.30 -43.55
CA ARG A 358 -122.66 64.63 -42.37
C ARG A 358 -121.26 63.99 -42.41
N THR A 359 -121.11 62.85 -43.08
CA THR A 359 -119.85 62.10 -43.22
C THR A 359 -119.00 62.51 -44.42
N LYS A 360 -119.25 63.68 -45.04
CA LYS A 360 -118.46 64.16 -46.19
C LYS A 360 -116.97 64.24 -45.87
N ARG A 361 -116.61 64.76 -44.70
CA ARG A 361 -115.22 64.90 -44.23
C ARG A 361 -114.57 63.55 -43.90
N ASP A 362 -115.32 62.65 -43.27
CA ASP A 362 -114.83 61.32 -42.89
C ASP A 362 -114.62 60.42 -44.12
N ARG A 363 -115.46 60.54 -45.16
CA ARG A 363 -115.24 59.89 -46.46
C ARG A 363 -113.99 60.41 -47.17
N GLU A 364 -113.74 61.71 -47.09
CA GLU A 364 -112.53 62.33 -47.66
C GLU A 364 -111.27 61.84 -46.92
N ALA A 365 -111.34 61.70 -45.59
CA ALA A 365 -110.28 61.10 -44.78
C ALA A 365 -110.08 59.61 -45.09
N ALA A 366 -111.14 58.82 -45.21
CA ALA A 366 -111.08 57.40 -45.57
C ALA A 366 -110.55 57.18 -47.00
N HIS A 367 -110.85 58.08 -47.95
CA HIS A 367 -110.22 58.06 -49.27
C HIS A 367 -108.70 58.29 -49.20
N ILE A 368 -108.22 59.20 -48.34
CA ILE A 368 -106.79 59.44 -48.12
C ILE A 368 -106.14 58.24 -47.40
N GLU A 369 -106.82 57.65 -46.42
CA GLU A 369 -106.37 56.46 -45.70
C GLU A 369 -106.27 55.25 -46.63
N LEU A 370 -107.27 54.99 -47.47
CA LEU A 370 -107.21 53.97 -48.51
C LEU A 370 -106.09 54.25 -49.52
N ALA A 371 -105.92 55.49 -49.97
CA ALA A 371 -104.85 55.84 -50.92
C ALA A 371 -103.45 55.60 -50.33
N THR A 372 -103.25 55.94 -49.05
CA THR A 372 -101.98 55.71 -48.34
C THR A 372 -101.74 54.24 -48.02
N ALA A 373 -102.77 53.51 -47.54
CA ALA A 373 -102.71 52.07 -47.31
C ALA A 373 -102.46 51.30 -48.61
N ARG A 374 -103.10 51.70 -49.71
CA ARG A 374 -102.86 51.15 -51.05
C ARG A 374 -101.43 51.36 -51.50
N THR A 375 -100.89 52.57 -51.35
CA THR A 375 -99.51 52.87 -51.74
C THR A 375 -98.50 52.08 -50.89
N ARG A 376 -98.77 51.92 -49.59
CA ARG A 376 -97.96 51.09 -48.67
C ARG A 376 -98.02 49.60 -49.01
N ALA A 377 -99.21 49.06 -49.27
CA ALA A 377 -99.39 47.68 -49.68
C ALA A 377 -98.69 47.39 -51.01
N GLU A 378 -98.90 48.22 -52.04
CA GLU A 378 -98.23 48.09 -53.33
C GLU A 378 -96.69 48.24 -53.20
N ALA A 379 -96.19 49.08 -52.29
CA ALA A 379 -94.76 49.20 -52.02
C ALA A 379 -94.20 47.97 -51.27
N ALA A 380 -94.95 47.40 -50.32
CA ALA A 380 -94.55 46.21 -49.58
C ALA A 380 -94.61 44.95 -50.46
N GLU A 381 -95.65 44.80 -51.28
CA GLU A 381 -95.78 43.74 -52.28
C GLU A 381 -94.65 43.80 -53.31
N ARG A 382 -94.37 44.99 -53.88
CA ARG A 382 -93.23 45.17 -54.79
C ARG A 382 -91.89 44.80 -54.13
N LYS A 383 -91.68 45.17 -52.85
CA LYS A 383 -90.46 44.79 -52.12
C LYS A 383 -90.38 43.28 -51.87
N ALA A 384 -91.49 42.63 -51.51
CA ALA A 384 -91.54 41.19 -51.30
C ALA A 384 -91.35 40.42 -52.61
N GLU A 385 -91.90 40.91 -53.73
CA GLU A 385 -91.74 40.32 -55.05
C GLU A 385 -90.30 40.50 -55.57
N GLN A 386 -89.70 41.67 -55.38
CA GLN A 386 -88.27 41.89 -55.66
C GLN A 386 -87.38 40.98 -54.80
N ALA A 387 -87.67 40.86 -53.51
CA ALA A 387 -86.93 39.98 -52.60
C ALA A 387 -87.06 38.50 -53.00
N ARG A 388 -88.26 38.05 -53.41
CA ARG A 388 -88.49 36.71 -53.98
C ARG A 388 -87.68 36.47 -55.25
N SER A 389 -87.67 37.43 -56.17
CA SER A 389 -86.87 37.34 -57.40
C SER A 389 -85.37 37.28 -57.12
N VAL A 390 -84.89 38.03 -56.13
CA VAL A 390 -83.49 37.96 -55.68
C VAL A 390 -83.19 36.61 -55.04
N LEU A 391 -84.07 36.10 -54.16
CA LEU A 391 -83.91 34.78 -53.55
C LEU A 391 -83.91 33.67 -54.58
N ALA A 392 -84.81 33.70 -55.57
CA ALA A 392 -84.88 32.70 -56.63
C ALA A 392 -83.57 32.64 -57.44
N ARG A 393 -83.05 33.80 -57.86
CA ARG A 393 -81.77 33.90 -58.59
C ARG A 393 -80.57 33.46 -57.74
N GLN A 394 -80.53 33.86 -56.46
CA GLN A 394 -79.46 33.47 -55.55
C GLN A 394 -79.53 31.98 -55.19
N ALA A 395 -80.73 31.43 -55.01
CA ALA A 395 -80.92 30.01 -54.75
C ALA A 395 -80.50 29.13 -55.93
N GLU A 396 -80.77 29.57 -57.17
CA GLU A 396 -80.31 28.89 -58.38
C GLU A 396 -78.78 28.95 -58.52
N ALA A 397 -78.17 30.12 -58.31
CA ALA A 397 -76.72 30.29 -58.33
C ALA A 397 -76.00 29.46 -57.26
N VAL A 398 -76.54 29.45 -56.03
CA VAL A 398 -75.99 28.65 -54.93
C VAL A 398 -76.27 27.17 -55.13
N ALA A 399 -77.41 26.76 -55.70
CA ALA A 399 -77.67 25.35 -56.03
C ALA A 399 -76.66 24.82 -57.06
N ALA A 400 -76.34 25.62 -58.08
CA ALA A 400 -75.28 25.27 -59.03
C ALA A 400 -73.91 25.14 -58.33
N ARG A 401 -73.60 26.04 -57.40
CA ARG A 401 -72.35 26.01 -56.63
C ARG A 401 -72.28 24.83 -55.65
N LEU A 402 -73.37 24.50 -54.99
CA LEU A 402 -73.49 23.34 -54.09
C LEU A 402 -73.37 22.02 -54.86
N ALA A 403 -73.92 21.92 -56.07
CA ALA A 403 -73.73 20.77 -56.94
C ALA A 403 -72.26 20.62 -57.39
N GLU A 404 -71.60 21.74 -57.69
CA GLU A 404 -70.17 21.76 -58.04
C GLU A 404 -69.28 21.34 -56.85
N ILE A 405 -69.54 21.86 -55.66
CA ILE A 405 -68.82 21.50 -54.42
C ILE A 405 -69.12 20.03 -54.05
N GLY A 406 -70.39 19.62 -54.10
CA GLY A 406 -70.80 18.24 -53.81
C GLY A 406 -70.21 17.21 -54.77
N GLY A 407 -69.91 17.59 -56.02
CA GLY A 407 -69.20 16.73 -56.97
C GLY A 407 -67.69 16.60 -56.70
N ARG A 408 -67.10 17.57 -55.97
CA ARG A 408 -65.68 17.54 -55.55
C ARG A 408 -65.48 16.83 -54.22
N ILE A 409 -66.50 16.87 -53.35
CA ILE A 409 -66.54 16.07 -52.13
C ILE A 409 -66.66 14.60 -52.54
N ALA A 410 -65.53 13.90 -52.56
CA ALA A 410 -65.50 12.47 -52.75
C ALA A 410 -66.21 11.80 -51.56
N PHE A 411 -67.46 11.40 -51.74
CA PHE A 411 -68.09 10.45 -50.84
C PHE A 411 -67.30 9.14 -50.96
N SER A 412 -66.60 8.78 -49.90
CA SER A 412 -66.08 7.41 -49.75
C SER A 412 -67.23 6.44 -50.08
N LYS A 413 -66.98 5.49 -50.97
CA LYS A 413 -67.81 4.29 -51.03
C LYS A 413 -67.75 3.54 -49.71
#